data_AF-L0RFP8-F1
#
_entry.id   AF-L0RFP8-F1
#
_cell.length_a   1.000
_cell.length_b   1.000
_cell.length_c   1.000
_cell.angle_alpha   90.00
_cell.angle_beta   90.00
_cell.angle_gamma   90.00
#
_symmetry.space_group_name_H-M   'P 1'
#
loop_
_entity.id
_entity.type
_entity.pdbx_description
1 polymer ?
#
loop_
_entity_poly.entity_id
_entity_poly.type
_entity_poly.pdbx_seq_one_letter_code
_entity_poly.pdbx_strand_id
1 'polypeptide(L)'
;MRYELKLMDTLSGTGCFAAFPGPNLSFSEVLDHLENHPFDEFMHRHMLDMLGKHRTRKIQKMIKEIKGDPDKKVLAALIYEACQTHPRLAALKADVEKDFDPEELKGYSPTLHLRSHLLEDQPLHNKWTLIFSNNMEEQATLPTPEEAGIPELYSKEDLPSKDFTNAAAVREKLEKEDRIPPAKQRAPMEEVTANANKQLDAIDVFMGPQMRQKGCLSPFAVLHHWMVENRTENGSLSNSLRAMQTSYGRGFTYEQACVSCSMEVAERVSSYGSIGKAGVLGRTNSLPLIQGSYEEISRDRIAVDPSTFTLEAPYEGQPLWWMQSDKFDGNEYVEAWLPVQHVFLFCNLDEQNLFSGLSSTGLASGNTFAEAQLSGLLEVLERDSDSTIPFDISKCFTIETDDADVQKHLNNLKDCGIHVWFQDMTSEFGIPCYKAFAVGRLGDINKGGGCSLNGKSALLSALTEVPYPFPGPPTSAAPEGLPVRKLEDLPDLSTGSVEGDVMVIENTLTTNNFYPHYVDLTRKDLGIPVTRAIIPGLEIVSDLDKFSRINKRLYRNYLDIKNLL
;
A
#
# COMPACT_ATOMS: atom_id res chain seq x y z
N MET A 1 -4.59 -26.59 2.11
CA MET A 1 -4.40 -26.09 3.48
C MET A 1 -5.50 -25.08 3.83
N ARG A 2 -5.99 -25.01 5.08
CA ARG A 2 -6.92 -23.95 5.51
C ARG A 2 -6.17 -22.95 6.37
N TYR A 3 -6.28 -21.67 6.04
CA TYR A 3 -5.62 -20.57 6.75
C TYR A 3 -6.64 -19.64 7.43
N GLU A 4 -6.23 -19.09 8.57
CA GLU A 4 -6.91 -18.02 9.28
C GLU A 4 -6.02 -16.79 9.29
N LEU A 5 -6.55 -15.65 8.86
CA LEU A 5 -5.86 -14.37 9.00
C LEU A 5 -6.14 -13.78 10.37
N LYS A 6 -5.09 -13.39 11.09
CA LYS A 6 -5.18 -12.80 12.43
C LYS A 6 -4.49 -11.46 12.46
N LEU A 7 -5.14 -10.49 13.12
CA LEU A 7 -4.52 -9.22 13.45
C LEU A 7 -3.41 -9.48 14.49
N MET A 8 -2.19 -9.11 14.14
CA MET A 8 -1.01 -9.30 14.98
C MET A 8 -0.68 -8.03 15.75
N ASP A 9 -0.79 -6.88 15.09
CA ASP A 9 -0.48 -5.57 15.67
C ASP A 9 -1.22 -4.45 14.90
N THR A 10 -1.13 -3.22 15.38
CA THR A 10 -1.60 -2.02 14.68
C THR A 10 -0.51 -0.94 14.74
N LEU A 11 0.08 -0.60 13.60
CA LEU A 11 1.16 0.37 13.47
C LEU A 11 0.63 1.62 12.76
N SER A 12 0.75 2.80 13.39
CA SER A 12 0.33 4.10 12.83
C SER A 12 -1.12 4.12 12.29
N GLY A 13 -2.02 3.34 12.90
CA GLY A 13 -3.43 3.22 12.48
C GLY A 13 -3.71 2.14 11.43
N THR A 14 -2.68 1.47 10.91
CA THR A 14 -2.77 0.37 9.94
C THR A 14 -2.66 -0.98 10.64
N GLY A 15 -3.56 -1.92 10.34
CA GLY A 15 -3.55 -3.27 10.91
C GLY A 15 -2.51 -4.17 10.25
N CYS A 16 -1.64 -4.81 11.04
CA CYS A 16 -0.68 -5.80 10.58
C CYS A 16 -1.24 -7.20 10.75
N PHE A 17 -1.41 -7.95 9.66
CA PHE A 17 -2.03 -9.27 9.69
C PHE A 17 -1.05 -10.38 9.30
N ALA A 18 -1.27 -11.58 9.83
CA ALA A 18 -0.55 -12.78 9.44
C ALA A 18 -1.52 -13.96 9.27
N ALA A 19 -1.25 -14.80 8.26
CA ALA A 19 -2.01 -16.02 8.00
C ALA A 19 -1.40 -17.19 8.78
N PHE A 20 -2.25 -17.99 9.41
CA PHE A 20 -1.85 -19.17 10.19
C PHE A 20 -2.61 -20.41 9.71
N PRO A 21 -2.00 -21.61 9.71
CA PRO A 21 -2.75 -22.83 9.46
C PRO A 21 -3.85 -22.98 10.52
N GLY A 22 -5.08 -23.19 10.08
CA GLY A 22 -6.21 -23.50 10.94
C GLY A 22 -6.01 -24.76 11.80
N PRO A 23 -5.52 -25.89 11.25
CA PRO A 23 -5.13 -27.03 12.08
C PRO A 23 -3.83 -26.75 12.84
N ASN A 24 -3.70 -27.30 14.05
CA ASN A 24 -2.44 -27.29 14.78
C ASN A 24 -1.50 -28.37 14.22
N LEU A 25 -0.53 -27.95 13.40
CA LEU A 25 0.42 -28.84 12.74
C LEU A 25 1.71 -28.98 13.55
N SER A 26 2.29 -30.17 13.54
CA SER A 26 3.63 -30.43 14.05
C SER A 26 4.71 -29.86 13.13
N PHE A 27 5.92 -29.66 13.66
CA PHE A 27 7.06 -29.16 12.87
C PHE A 27 7.36 -30.04 11.64
N SER A 28 7.24 -31.36 11.77
CA SER A 28 7.44 -32.30 10.65
C SER A 28 6.34 -32.17 9.61
N GLU A 29 5.07 -32.05 10.00
CA GLU A 29 3.97 -31.89 9.04
C GLU A 29 4.08 -30.56 8.27
N VAL A 30 4.52 -29.49 8.94
CA VAL A 30 4.79 -28.19 8.29
C VAL A 30 5.96 -28.30 7.32
N LEU A 31 7.05 -28.98 7.70
CA LEU A 31 8.19 -29.18 6.84
C LEU A 31 7.83 -30.04 5.62
N ASP A 32 7.16 -31.17 5.82
CA ASP A 32 6.73 -32.07 4.76
C ASP A 32 5.82 -31.32 3.77
N HIS A 33 4.94 -30.42 4.26
CA HIS A 33 4.14 -29.55 3.39
C HIS A 33 5.02 -28.62 2.54
N LEU A 34 5.99 -27.92 3.16
CA LEU A 34 6.88 -27.00 2.45
C LEU A 34 7.86 -27.69 1.50
N GLU A 35 8.25 -28.94 1.76
CA GLU A 35 9.04 -29.73 0.80
C GLU A 35 8.24 -30.05 -0.48
N ASN A 36 6.90 -30.15 -0.39
CA ASN A 36 6.02 -30.35 -1.55
C ASN A 36 5.49 -29.05 -2.17
N HIS A 37 5.44 -27.98 -1.38
CA HIS A 37 4.86 -26.67 -1.73
C HIS A 37 5.78 -25.55 -1.25
N PRO A 38 7.00 -25.44 -1.81
CA PRO A 38 8.03 -24.53 -1.29
C PRO A 38 7.62 -23.07 -1.35
N PHE A 39 6.68 -22.71 -2.23
CA PHE A 39 6.21 -21.34 -2.39
C PHE A 39 4.90 -21.03 -1.65
N ASP A 40 4.43 -21.92 -0.77
CA ASP A 40 3.33 -21.57 0.15
C ASP A 40 3.82 -20.56 1.20
N GLU A 41 3.69 -19.27 0.88
CA GLU A 41 4.19 -18.17 1.69
C GLU A 41 3.62 -18.17 3.12
N PHE A 42 2.34 -18.50 3.25
CA PHE A 42 1.66 -18.52 4.56
C PHE A 42 2.24 -19.62 5.46
N MET A 43 2.44 -20.83 4.92
CA MET A 43 3.10 -21.90 5.66
C MET A 43 4.57 -21.57 5.94
N HIS A 44 5.26 -20.93 4.99
CA HIS A 44 6.67 -20.56 5.12
C HIS A 44 6.88 -19.58 6.28
N ARG A 45 6.08 -18.50 6.34
CA ARG A 45 6.09 -17.55 7.46
C ARG A 45 5.77 -18.23 8.80
N HIS A 46 4.82 -19.17 8.82
CA HIS A 46 4.52 -19.96 10.01
C HIS A 46 5.72 -20.80 10.47
N MET A 47 6.43 -21.44 9.54
CA MET A 47 7.63 -22.23 9.83
C MET A 47 8.78 -21.36 10.37
N LEU A 48 8.97 -20.15 9.83
CA LEU A 48 9.97 -19.20 10.36
C LEU A 48 9.70 -18.83 11.84
N ASP A 49 8.43 -18.64 12.22
CA ASP A 49 8.05 -18.42 13.62
C ASP A 49 8.32 -19.66 14.49
N MET A 50 8.00 -20.87 14.00
CA MET A 50 8.31 -22.13 14.70
C MET A 50 9.81 -22.31 14.93
N LEU A 51 10.64 -22.01 13.92
CA LEU A 51 12.10 -22.08 14.02
C LEU A 51 12.64 -21.10 15.07
N GLY A 52 12.13 -19.85 15.10
CA GLY A 52 12.52 -18.84 16.08
C GLY A 52 12.20 -19.21 17.54
N LYS A 53 11.18 -20.05 17.75
CA LYS A 53 10.77 -20.56 19.06
C LYS A 53 11.60 -21.75 19.55
N HIS A 54 12.38 -22.41 18.68
CA HIS A 54 13.23 -23.52 19.06
C HIS A 54 14.54 -23.10 19.73
N ARG A 55 15.10 -24.01 20.54
CA ARG A 55 16.43 -23.81 21.16
C ARG A 55 17.49 -23.83 20.07
N THR A 56 18.48 -22.94 20.14
CA THR A 56 19.61 -22.87 19.20
C THR A 56 20.29 -24.23 18.96
N ARG A 57 20.46 -25.05 20.02
CA ARG A 57 21.03 -26.42 19.90
C ARG A 57 20.21 -27.37 19.02
N LYS A 58 18.89 -27.20 18.96
CA LYS A 58 18.01 -27.99 18.10
C LYS A 58 18.23 -27.61 16.63
N ILE A 59 18.32 -26.31 16.33
CA ILE A 59 18.61 -25.82 14.98
C ILE A 59 20.01 -26.24 14.52
N GLN A 60 21.02 -26.15 15.39
CA GLN A 60 22.36 -26.67 15.12
C GLN A 60 22.37 -28.16 14.78
N LYS A 61 21.52 -28.95 15.43
CA LYS A 61 21.37 -30.37 15.12
C LYS A 61 20.77 -30.56 13.73
N MET A 62 19.73 -29.80 13.38
CA MET A 62 19.12 -29.84 12.05
C MET A 62 20.12 -29.48 10.94
N ILE A 63 20.92 -28.43 11.12
CA ILE A 63 21.99 -28.04 10.16
C ILE A 63 22.96 -29.20 9.91
N LYS A 64 23.32 -29.95 10.97
CA LYS A 64 24.19 -31.13 10.83
C LYS A 64 23.50 -32.30 10.12
N GLU A 65 22.19 -32.45 10.28
CA GLU A 65 21.41 -33.55 9.69
C GLU A 65 21.20 -33.35 8.18
N ILE A 66 21.08 -32.11 7.72
CA ILE A 66 20.90 -31.79 6.29
C ILE A 66 22.21 -31.61 5.53
N LYS A 67 23.35 -31.80 6.20
CA LYS A 67 24.66 -31.41 5.68
C LYS A 67 24.96 -32.02 4.30
N GLY A 68 25.11 -31.17 3.29
CA GLY A 68 25.46 -31.57 1.92
C GLY A 68 24.40 -32.38 1.20
N ASP A 69 23.17 -32.42 1.72
CA ASP A 69 22.04 -33.11 1.10
C ASP A 69 21.31 -32.14 0.13
N PRO A 70 21.40 -32.35 -1.19
CA PRO A 70 20.80 -31.45 -2.18
C PRO A 70 19.27 -31.47 -2.14
N ASP A 71 18.65 -32.50 -1.53
CA ASP A 71 17.18 -32.60 -1.40
C ASP A 71 16.66 -31.78 -0.22
N LYS A 72 17.55 -31.19 0.60
CA LYS A 72 17.19 -30.42 1.82
C LYS A 72 17.32 -28.91 1.67
N LYS A 73 17.31 -28.39 0.44
CA LYS A 73 17.43 -26.96 0.13
C LYS A 73 16.29 -26.11 0.69
N VAL A 74 15.05 -26.63 0.74
CA VAL A 74 13.91 -25.92 1.38
C VAL A 74 14.18 -25.68 2.86
N LEU A 75 14.59 -26.72 3.60
CA LEU A 75 14.93 -26.57 5.02
C LEU A 75 16.17 -25.70 5.23
N ALA A 76 17.18 -25.81 4.36
CA ALA A 76 18.36 -24.94 4.40
C ALA A 76 17.99 -23.47 4.22
N ALA A 77 17.14 -23.14 3.23
CA ALA A 77 16.64 -21.79 2.99
C ALA A 77 15.85 -21.25 4.21
N LEU A 78 14.92 -22.05 4.76
CA LEU A 78 14.18 -21.72 5.97
C LEU A 78 15.08 -21.43 7.18
N ILE A 79 16.09 -22.27 7.42
CA ILE A 79 17.04 -22.06 8.52
C ILE A 79 17.86 -20.79 8.28
N TYR A 80 18.31 -20.56 7.04
CA TYR A 80 19.07 -19.36 6.70
C TYR A 80 18.26 -18.09 6.96
N GLU A 81 17.02 -18.03 6.48
CA GLU A 81 16.11 -16.91 6.74
C GLU A 81 15.81 -16.77 8.23
N ALA A 82 15.58 -17.87 8.95
CA ALA A 82 15.40 -17.81 10.40
C ALA A 82 16.64 -17.25 11.13
N CYS A 83 17.86 -17.47 10.62
CA CYS A 83 19.07 -16.85 11.14
C CYS A 83 19.09 -15.33 10.92
N GLN A 84 18.45 -14.82 9.86
CA GLN A 84 18.32 -13.40 9.59
C GLN A 84 17.22 -12.74 10.42
N THR A 85 16.07 -13.41 10.57
CA THR A 85 14.89 -12.83 11.22
C THR A 85 14.92 -12.96 12.74
N HIS A 86 15.68 -13.92 13.28
CA HIS A 86 15.75 -14.17 14.72
C HIS A 86 17.17 -13.94 15.25
N PRO A 87 17.44 -12.84 15.96
CA PRO A 87 18.80 -12.49 16.43
C PRO A 87 19.51 -13.60 17.21
N ARG A 88 18.77 -14.45 17.92
CA ARG A 88 19.31 -15.61 18.68
C ARG A 88 19.88 -16.73 17.80
N LEU A 89 19.50 -16.76 16.53
CA LEU A 89 19.95 -17.75 15.55
C LEU A 89 21.02 -17.19 14.61
N ALA A 90 21.27 -15.87 14.60
CA ALA A 90 22.19 -15.21 13.67
C ALA A 90 23.59 -15.85 13.61
N ALA A 91 24.13 -16.32 14.75
CA ALA A 91 25.43 -16.97 14.80
C ALA A 91 25.50 -18.31 14.04
N LEU A 92 24.36 -18.94 13.71
CA LEU A 92 24.28 -20.20 12.97
C LEU A 92 24.35 -20.01 11.45
N LYS A 93 24.21 -18.77 10.97
CA LYS A 93 24.24 -18.44 9.54
C LYS A 93 25.47 -19.01 8.84
N ALA A 94 26.66 -18.75 9.42
CA ALA A 94 27.93 -19.23 8.88
C ALA A 94 28.08 -20.76 8.90
N ASP A 95 27.27 -21.49 9.69
CA ASP A 95 27.24 -22.95 9.64
C ASP A 95 26.42 -23.47 8.45
N VAL A 96 25.35 -22.75 8.04
CA VAL A 96 24.56 -23.09 6.85
C VAL A 96 25.38 -22.84 5.58
N GLU A 97 26.08 -21.69 5.51
CA GLU A 97 26.91 -21.27 4.37
C GLU A 97 28.09 -22.19 4.04
N LYS A 98 28.47 -23.09 4.96
CA LYS A 98 29.54 -24.07 4.71
C LYS A 98 29.15 -25.14 3.70
N ASP A 99 27.87 -25.47 3.64
CA ASP A 99 27.36 -26.62 2.90
C ASP A 99 26.28 -26.23 1.86
N PHE A 100 25.71 -25.02 1.96
CA PHE A 100 24.71 -24.51 1.03
C PHE A 100 25.06 -23.10 0.55
N ASP A 101 24.96 -22.89 -0.77
CA ASP A 101 25.16 -21.59 -1.40
C ASP A 101 23.88 -20.74 -1.27
N PRO A 102 23.92 -19.56 -0.62
CA PRO A 102 22.74 -18.72 -0.51
C PRO A 102 22.19 -18.22 -1.85
N GLU A 103 23.02 -18.09 -2.89
CA GLU A 103 22.56 -17.75 -4.24
C GLU A 103 21.68 -18.85 -4.86
N GLU A 104 21.92 -20.11 -4.50
CA GLU A 104 21.06 -21.22 -4.88
C GLU A 104 19.81 -21.27 -3.99
N LEU A 105 19.97 -21.10 -2.67
CA LEU A 105 18.87 -21.22 -1.72
C LEU A 105 17.73 -20.22 -1.95
N LYS A 106 18.03 -19.04 -2.51
CA LYS A 106 16.99 -18.03 -2.80
C LYS A 106 15.91 -18.55 -3.75
N GLY A 107 16.22 -19.52 -4.62
CA GLY A 107 15.25 -20.18 -5.51
C GLY A 107 14.30 -21.17 -4.83
N TYR A 108 14.54 -21.48 -3.54
CA TYR A 108 13.74 -22.42 -2.74
C TYR A 108 12.96 -21.71 -1.62
N SER A 109 12.85 -20.38 -1.69
CA SER A 109 12.06 -19.57 -0.77
C SER A 109 11.05 -18.73 -1.53
N PRO A 110 9.79 -18.61 -1.04
CA PRO A 110 8.83 -17.68 -1.60
C PRO A 110 9.18 -16.23 -1.23
N THR A 111 9.85 -15.99 -0.11
CA THR A 111 10.03 -14.64 0.42
C THR A 111 11.22 -13.93 -0.22
N LEU A 112 11.38 -12.63 0.06
CA LEU A 112 12.53 -11.85 -0.39
C LEU A 112 13.70 -11.83 0.59
N HIS A 113 13.61 -12.50 1.75
CA HIS A 113 14.62 -12.38 2.82
C HIS A 113 16.04 -12.67 2.31
N LEU A 114 16.21 -13.81 1.61
CA LEU A 114 17.48 -14.15 0.97
C LEU A 114 17.89 -13.16 -0.12
N ARG A 115 16.99 -12.83 -1.05
CA ARG A 115 17.27 -11.94 -2.18
C ARG A 115 17.68 -10.53 -1.73
N SER A 116 16.98 -9.94 -0.78
CA SER A 116 17.32 -8.62 -0.22
C SER A 116 18.63 -8.66 0.56
N HIS A 117 18.86 -9.72 1.37
CA HIS A 117 20.10 -9.87 2.14
C HIS A 117 21.35 -10.00 1.26
N LEU A 118 21.20 -10.59 0.06
CA LEU A 118 22.30 -10.81 -0.88
C LEU A 118 22.72 -9.54 -1.64
N LEU A 119 21.93 -8.47 -1.59
CA LEU A 119 22.30 -7.19 -2.21
C LEU A 119 23.44 -6.52 -1.43
N GLU A 120 24.53 -6.23 -2.14
CA GLU A 120 25.75 -5.63 -1.56
C GLU A 120 25.48 -4.28 -0.88
N ASP A 121 24.56 -3.49 -1.43
CA ASP A 121 24.23 -2.15 -0.97
C ASP A 121 23.05 -2.10 0.03
N GLN A 122 22.41 -3.24 0.37
CA GLN A 122 21.32 -3.28 1.33
C GLN A 122 21.70 -2.71 2.72
N PRO A 123 22.90 -2.97 3.27
CA PRO A 123 23.31 -2.34 4.53
C PRO A 123 23.39 -0.82 4.47
N LEU A 124 23.67 -0.23 3.31
CA LEU A 124 23.68 1.23 3.13
C LEU A 124 22.24 1.76 3.07
N HIS A 125 21.37 1.08 2.34
CA HIS A 125 19.93 1.35 2.32
C HIS A 125 19.33 1.36 3.72
N ASN A 126 19.61 0.35 4.54
CA ASN A 126 19.10 0.26 5.92
C ASN A 126 19.54 1.43 6.81
N LYS A 127 20.75 1.97 6.60
CA LYS A 127 21.22 3.16 7.33
C LYS A 127 20.43 4.41 6.93
N TRP A 128 20.17 4.59 5.64
CA TRP A 128 19.35 5.69 5.14
C TRP A 128 17.88 5.54 5.52
N THR A 129 17.34 4.33 5.52
CA THR A 129 15.99 4.01 6.03
C THR A 129 15.81 4.53 7.44
N LEU A 130 16.78 4.33 8.34
CA LEU A 130 16.69 4.84 9.71
C LEU A 130 16.61 6.38 9.75
N ILE A 131 17.38 7.08 8.92
CA ILE A 131 17.33 8.56 8.82
C ILE A 131 15.96 9.03 8.34
N PHE A 132 15.48 8.45 7.24
CA PHE A 132 14.20 8.85 6.64
C PHE A 132 13.03 8.50 7.54
N SER A 133 13.02 7.31 8.13
CA SER A 133 12.00 6.90 9.11
C SER A 133 11.95 7.87 10.29
N ASN A 134 13.09 8.24 10.88
CA ASN A 134 13.10 9.20 11.99
C ASN A 134 12.56 10.58 11.58
N ASN A 135 12.83 11.02 10.35
CA ASN A 135 12.28 12.27 9.85
C ASN A 135 10.76 12.18 9.57
N MET A 136 10.32 11.15 8.87
CA MET A 136 8.96 11.04 8.34
C MET A 136 7.94 10.53 9.37
N GLU A 137 8.40 9.74 10.35
CA GLU A 137 7.59 9.21 11.45
C GLU A 137 7.71 10.04 12.74
N GLU A 138 8.92 10.50 13.06
CA GLU A 138 9.22 11.17 14.35
C GLU A 138 9.51 12.67 14.20
N GLN A 139 9.36 13.23 13.00
CA GLN A 139 9.63 14.64 12.70
C GLN A 139 11.06 15.10 13.04
N ALA A 140 12.01 14.16 13.07
CA ALA A 140 13.41 14.48 13.31
C ALA A 140 14.00 15.34 12.18
N THR A 141 14.92 16.25 12.52
CA THR A 141 15.64 17.02 11.51
C THR A 141 16.54 16.10 10.68
N LEU A 142 16.45 16.20 9.37
CA LEU A 142 17.36 15.49 8.45
C LEU A 142 18.81 16.01 8.65
N PRO A 143 19.83 15.15 8.75
CA PRO A 143 21.24 15.58 8.69
C PRO A 143 21.69 15.78 7.24
N THR A 144 22.79 16.50 6.98
CA THR A 144 23.54 16.37 5.71
C THR A 144 24.24 15.00 5.64
N PRO A 145 24.70 14.51 4.46
CA PRO A 145 25.42 13.24 4.39
C PRO A 145 26.70 13.25 5.25
N GLU A 146 27.39 14.39 5.32
CA GLU A 146 28.58 14.58 6.17
C GLU A 146 28.23 14.50 7.67
N GLU A 147 27.16 15.18 8.10
CA GLU A 147 26.68 15.14 9.49
C GLU A 147 26.20 13.74 9.90
N ALA A 148 25.58 13.00 8.98
CA ALA A 148 25.14 11.63 9.20
C ALA A 148 26.31 10.66 9.35
N GLY A 149 27.48 10.98 8.78
CA GLY A 149 28.62 10.06 8.68
C GLY A 149 28.30 8.81 7.85
N ILE A 150 27.32 8.90 6.95
CA ILE A 150 26.87 7.80 6.09
C ILE A 150 27.24 8.13 4.64
N PRO A 151 27.80 7.18 3.87
CA PRO A 151 28.10 7.39 2.46
C PRO A 151 26.87 7.85 1.67
N GLU A 152 27.07 8.68 0.65
CA GLU A 152 26.01 9.04 -0.28
C GLU A 152 25.41 7.78 -0.91
N LEU A 153 24.09 7.75 -1.01
CA LEU A 153 23.39 6.58 -1.53
C LEU A 153 23.43 6.52 -3.07
N TYR A 154 23.27 7.68 -3.70
CA TYR A 154 23.22 7.84 -5.16
C TYR A 154 24.12 8.99 -5.59
N SER A 155 24.74 8.85 -6.76
CA SER A 155 25.36 9.99 -7.44
C SER A 155 24.29 10.99 -7.87
N LYS A 156 24.64 12.27 -8.00
CA LYS A 156 23.68 13.32 -8.39
C LYS A 156 23.20 13.14 -9.83
N GLU A 157 24.06 12.59 -10.69
CA GLU A 157 23.77 12.28 -12.08
C GLU A 157 22.75 11.15 -12.25
N ASP A 158 22.65 10.26 -11.26
CA ASP A 158 21.71 9.13 -11.26
C ASP A 158 20.31 9.50 -10.76
N LEU A 159 20.12 10.72 -10.26
CA LEU A 159 18.84 11.19 -9.70
C LEU A 159 17.87 11.61 -10.79
N PRO A 160 16.55 11.37 -10.59
CA PRO A 160 15.54 11.75 -11.56
C PRO A 160 15.48 13.27 -11.75
N SER A 161 15.19 13.70 -12.97
CA SER A 161 14.94 15.10 -13.31
C SER A 161 13.82 15.69 -12.45
N LYS A 162 13.78 17.02 -12.34
CA LYS A 162 12.66 17.78 -11.79
C LYS A 162 11.73 18.36 -12.85
N ASP A 163 12.08 18.16 -14.12
CA ASP A 163 11.28 18.65 -15.23
C ASP A 163 10.04 17.78 -15.41
N PHE A 164 8.97 18.17 -14.72
CA PHE A 164 7.66 17.51 -14.77
C PHE A 164 6.62 18.47 -15.32
N THR A 165 5.75 17.95 -16.20
CA THR A 165 4.53 18.64 -16.57
C THR A 165 3.49 18.41 -15.48
N ASN A 166 3.15 19.46 -14.73
CA ASN A 166 2.19 19.34 -13.63
C ASN A 166 0.72 19.32 -14.09
N ALA A 167 -0.16 18.90 -13.19
CA ALA A 167 -1.60 18.76 -13.46
C ALA A 167 -2.28 20.08 -13.83
N ALA A 168 -1.81 21.22 -13.31
CA ALA A 168 -2.36 22.53 -13.68
C ALA A 168 -2.12 22.85 -15.16
N ALA A 169 -0.91 22.60 -15.66
CA ALA A 169 -0.56 22.79 -17.07
C ALA A 169 -1.34 21.81 -17.98
N VAL A 170 -1.49 20.56 -17.56
CA VAL A 170 -2.28 19.55 -18.29
C VAL A 170 -3.76 19.94 -18.35
N ARG A 171 -4.35 20.35 -17.21
CA ARG A 171 -5.75 20.82 -17.15
C ARG A 171 -5.97 22.00 -18.09
N GLU A 172 -5.10 23.02 -18.04
CA GLU A 172 -5.19 24.19 -18.91
C GLU A 172 -5.12 23.80 -20.39
N LYS A 173 -4.24 22.85 -20.75
CA LYS A 173 -4.13 22.32 -22.11
C LYS A 173 -5.42 21.62 -22.55
N LEU A 174 -5.95 20.71 -21.72
CA LEU A 174 -7.19 19.96 -22.02
C LEU A 174 -8.41 20.88 -22.16
N GLU A 175 -8.47 21.95 -21.35
CA GLU A 175 -9.51 22.97 -21.43
C GLU A 175 -9.41 23.76 -22.75
N LYS A 176 -8.21 24.18 -23.16
CA LYS A 176 -7.98 24.87 -24.45
C LYS A 176 -8.30 23.98 -25.65
N GLU A 177 -8.09 22.67 -25.54
CA GLU A 177 -8.37 21.69 -26.58
C GLU A 177 -9.85 21.24 -26.58
N ASP A 178 -10.69 21.72 -25.65
CA ASP A 178 -12.10 21.31 -25.46
C ASP A 178 -12.25 19.77 -25.32
N ARG A 179 -11.32 19.15 -24.59
CA ARG A 179 -11.25 17.69 -24.41
C ARG A 179 -11.86 17.20 -23.10
N ILE A 180 -12.17 18.11 -22.17
CA ILE A 180 -12.73 17.77 -20.86
C ILE A 180 -14.16 17.25 -21.05
N PRO A 181 -14.45 15.98 -20.68
CA PRO A 181 -15.79 15.43 -20.79
C PRO A 181 -16.79 16.19 -19.90
N PRO A 182 -18.04 16.37 -20.34
CA PRO A 182 -19.06 17.03 -19.53
C PRO A 182 -19.38 16.23 -18.26
N ALA A 183 -19.71 16.94 -17.19
CA ALA A 183 -20.13 16.33 -15.93
C ALA A 183 -21.36 15.43 -16.13
N LYS A 184 -21.27 14.19 -15.64
CA LYS A 184 -22.42 13.27 -15.58
C LYS A 184 -23.20 13.50 -14.29
N GLN A 185 -24.51 13.27 -14.35
CA GLN A 185 -25.36 13.36 -13.17
C GLN A 185 -24.96 12.28 -12.15
N ARG A 186 -24.65 12.69 -10.93
CA ARG A 186 -24.34 11.80 -9.83
C ARG A 186 -25.61 11.34 -9.11
N ALA A 187 -25.67 10.08 -8.72
CA ALA A 187 -26.73 9.59 -7.85
C ALA A 187 -26.64 10.29 -6.47
N PRO A 188 -27.77 10.60 -5.82
CA PRO A 188 -27.78 11.11 -4.45
C PRO A 188 -27.06 10.14 -3.50
N MET A 189 -26.32 10.68 -2.54
CA MET A 189 -25.55 9.89 -1.57
C MET A 189 -26.42 8.89 -0.80
N GLU A 190 -27.66 9.25 -0.48
CA GLU A 190 -28.63 8.36 0.18
C GLU A 190 -28.94 7.12 -0.66
N GLU A 191 -29.16 7.29 -1.97
CA GLU A 191 -29.43 6.18 -2.91
C GLU A 191 -28.21 5.28 -3.05
N VAL A 192 -27.02 5.87 -3.12
CA VAL A 192 -25.74 5.16 -3.14
C VAL A 192 -25.60 4.29 -1.89
N THR A 193 -25.83 4.87 -0.71
CA THR A 193 -25.74 4.15 0.57
C THR A 193 -26.70 2.97 0.60
N ALA A 194 -27.96 3.22 0.24
CA ALA A 194 -29.01 2.22 0.27
C ALA A 194 -28.72 1.07 -0.69
N ASN A 195 -28.21 1.37 -1.88
CA ASN A 195 -27.81 0.34 -2.83
C ASN A 195 -26.60 -0.46 -2.32
N ALA A 196 -25.54 0.20 -1.85
CA ALA A 196 -24.35 -0.48 -1.37
C ALA A 196 -24.67 -1.44 -0.22
N ASN A 197 -25.40 -0.97 0.80
CA ASN A 197 -25.81 -1.81 1.93
C ASN A 197 -26.69 -2.98 1.48
N LYS A 198 -27.66 -2.73 0.60
CA LYS A 198 -28.52 -3.80 0.05
C LYS A 198 -27.71 -4.90 -0.63
N GLN A 199 -26.69 -4.57 -1.43
CA GLN A 199 -25.85 -5.56 -2.12
C GLN A 199 -24.96 -6.32 -1.13
N LEU A 200 -24.38 -5.63 -0.15
CA LEU A 200 -23.52 -6.24 0.88
C LEU A 200 -24.31 -7.15 1.83
N ASP A 201 -25.52 -6.75 2.22
CA ASP A 201 -26.46 -7.58 3.00
C ASP A 201 -26.89 -8.83 2.22
N ALA A 202 -27.09 -8.70 0.90
CA ALA A 202 -27.51 -9.83 0.06
C ALA A 202 -26.48 -10.96 -0.03
N ILE A 203 -25.19 -10.65 0.21
CA ILE A 203 -24.10 -11.64 0.26
C ILE A 203 -23.72 -12.05 1.70
N ASP A 204 -24.46 -11.58 2.72
CA ASP A 204 -24.27 -11.93 4.13
C ASP A 204 -22.83 -11.72 4.64
N VAL A 205 -22.18 -10.64 4.21
CA VAL A 205 -20.77 -10.36 4.55
C VAL A 205 -20.59 -9.81 5.97
N PHE A 206 -21.60 -9.09 6.48
CA PHE A 206 -21.49 -8.32 7.70
C PHE A 206 -21.56 -9.18 8.96
N MET A 207 -20.80 -8.76 9.98
CA MET A 207 -20.79 -9.37 11.30
C MET A 207 -21.37 -8.42 12.34
N GLY A 208 -22.67 -8.55 12.58
CA GLY A 208 -23.40 -7.71 13.53
C GLY A 208 -23.67 -6.29 13.01
N PRO A 209 -24.15 -5.39 13.88
CA PRO A 209 -24.52 -4.04 13.48
C PRO A 209 -23.29 -3.15 13.28
N GLN A 210 -23.44 -2.15 12.42
CA GLN A 210 -22.50 -1.04 12.31
C GLN A 210 -22.39 -0.28 13.64
N MET A 211 -21.17 0.12 14.00
CA MET A 211 -20.88 0.77 15.28
C MET A 211 -20.29 2.15 15.08
N ARG A 212 -20.46 3.02 16.08
CA ARG A 212 -19.77 4.32 16.12
C ARG A 212 -18.28 4.11 16.41
N GLN A 213 -17.43 4.76 15.64
CA GLN A 213 -15.99 4.85 15.85
C GLN A 213 -15.65 6.21 16.47
N LYS A 214 -14.65 6.25 17.34
CA LYS A 214 -14.17 7.48 18.00
C LYS A 214 -12.64 7.61 17.95
N GLY A 215 -11.98 6.79 17.15
CA GLY A 215 -10.51 6.67 17.08
C GLY A 215 -9.90 7.46 15.93
N CYS A 216 -10.62 8.44 15.37
CA CYS A 216 -10.09 9.38 14.41
C CYS A 216 -10.69 10.78 14.64
N LEU A 217 -10.08 11.80 14.06
CA LEU A 217 -10.51 13.18 14.22
C LEU A 217 -11.79 13.53 13.45
N SER A 218 -12.33 12.61 12.66
CA SER A 218 -13.58 12.84 11.93
C SER A 218 -14.77 13.15 12.88
N PRO A 219 -15.63 14.14 12.58
CA PRO A 219 -16.79 14.44 13.42
C PRO A 219 -17.84 13.33 13.42
N PHE A 220 -17.95 12.59 12.31
CA PHE A 220 -18.73 11.37 12.21
C PHE A 220 -17.84 10.23 11.75
N ALA A 221 -17.75 9.20 12.56
CA ALA A 221 -17.01 8.00 12.22
C ALA A 221 -17.76 6.75 12.65
N VAL A 222 -17.67 5.73 11.81
CA VAL A 222 -18.34 4.45 11.95
C VAL A 222 -17.36 3.33 11.60
N LEU A 223 -17.66 2.12 12.07
CA LEU A 223 -16.95 0.91 11.68
C LEU A 223 -17.92 -0.25 11.52
N HIS A 224 -17.56 -1.22 10.69
CA HIS A 224 -18.33 -2.44 10.51
C HIS A 224 -17.39 -3.64 10.41
N HIS A 225 -17.67 -4.67 11.21
CA HIS A 225 -17.01 -5.95 11.08
C HIS A 225 -17.64 -6.75 9.94
N TRP A 226 -16.81 -7.48 9.20
CA TRP A 226 -17.25 -8.31 8.09
C TRP A 226 -16.32 -9.53 7.93
N MET A 227 -16.78 -10.56 7.24
CA MET A 227 -16.06 -11.82 7.07
C MET A 227 -15.52 -11.95 5.64
N VAL A 228 -14.23 -12.28 5.53
CA VAL A 228 -13.59 -12.74 4.30
C VAL A 228 -13.60 -14.26 4.28
N GLU A 229 -13.95 -14.82 3.12
CA GLU A 229 -13.65 -16.21 2.78
C GLU A 229 -13.28 -16.30 1.29
N ASN A 230 -12.10 -16.82 0.99
CA ASN A 230 -11.65 -17.06 -0.38
C ASN A 230 -10.91 -18.39 -0.50
N ARG A 231 -10.83 -18.89 -1.74
CA ARG A 231 -10.17 -20.15 -2.07
C ARG A 231 -9.24 -19.97 -3.26
N THR A 232 -8.07 -20.60 -3.18
CA THR A 232 -7.05 -20.59 -4.23
C THR A 232 -6.73 -22.02 -4.63
N GLU A 233 -6.97 -22.36 -5.89
CA GLU A 233 -6.41 -23.51 -6.59
C GLU A 233 -5.45 -22.98 -7.67
N ASN A 234 -4.14 -23.02 -7.40
CA ASN A 234 -3.11 -22.44 -8.26
C ASN A 234 -1.81 -23.23 -8.16
N GLY A 235 -1.23 -23.64 -9.29
CA GLY A 235 -0.05 -24.50 -9.31
C GLY A 235 -0.28 -25.79 -8.50
N SER A 236 0.62 -26.04 -7.54
CA SER A 236 0.53 -27.12 -6.56
C SER A 236 -0.37 -26.80 -5.37
N LEU A 237 -0.76 -25.53 -5.18
CA LEU A 237 -1.54 -25.08 -4.03
C LEU A 237 -3.04 -25.33 -4.19
N SER A 238 -3.65 -25.84 -3.12
CA SER A 238 -5.10 -25.84 -2.92
C SER A 238 -5.38 -25.37 -1.49
N ASN A 239 -5.61 -24.07 -1.32
CA ASN A 239 -5.77 -23.44 -0.03
C ASN A 239 -7.04 -22.57 0.09
N SER A 240 -7.40 -22.23 1.33
CA SER A 240 -8.47 -21.27 1.63
C SER A 240 -8.01 -20.34 2.73
N LEU A 241 -8.48 -19.10 2.72
CA LEU A 241 -8.22 -18.12 3.77
C LEU A 241 -9.54 -17.59 4.30
N ARG A 242 -9.63 -17.47 5.62
CA ARG A 242 -10.76 -16.88 6.33
C ARG A 242 -10.28 -15.80 7.28
N ALA A 243 -10.98 -14.67 7.34
CA ALA A 243 -10.62 -13.56 8.22
C ALA A 243 -11.84 -12.79 8.69
N MET A 244 -11.85 -12.36 9.95
CA MET A 244 -12.68 -11.22 10.36
C MET A 244 -11.91 -9.95 10.01
N GLN A 245 -12.58 -9.03 9.31
CA GLN A 245 -12.05 -7.74 8.91
C GLN A 245 -12.89 -6.62 9.50
N THR A 246 -12.33 -5.42 9.53
CA THR A 246 -13.01 -4.20 9.95
C THR A 246 -12.73 -3.12 8.94
N SER A 247 -13.79 -2.48 8.45
CA SER A 247 -13.68 -1.29 7.62
C SER A 247 -14.25 -0.09 8.35
N TYR A 248 -13.78 1.09 7.96
CA TYR A 248 -14.08 2.33 8.66
C TYR A 248 -14.76 3.30 7.71
N GLY A 249 -15.56 4.20 8.26
CA GLY A 249 -16.14 5.28 7.48
C GLY A 249 -16.04 6.59 8.21
N ARG A 250 -15.77 7.65 7.48
CA ARG A 250 -15.45 8.97 8.02
C ARG A 250 -16.19 10.04 7.21
N GLY A 251 -16.53 11.16 7.82
CA GLY A 251 -17.18 12.27 7.12
C GLY A 251 -17.60 13.42 8.01
N PHE A 252 -18.04 14.51 7.37
CA PHE A 252 -18.63 15.68 8.03
C PHE A 252 -20.12 15.51 8.34
N THR A 253 -20.74 14.48 7.78
CA THR A 253 -22.11 14.03 8.08
C THR A 253 -22.13 12.54 8.41
N TYR A 254 -23.18 12.08 9.08
CA TYR A 254 -23.34 10.67 9.41
C TYR A 254 -23.51 9.82 8.14
N GLU A 255 -24.23 10.34 7.15
CA GLU A 255 -24.50 9.70 5.87
C GLU A 255 -23.20 9.49 5.07
N GLN A 256 -22.31 10.50 5.04
CA GLN A 256 -20.98 10.36 4.43
C GLN A 256 -20.16 9.25 5.09
N ALA A 257 -20.14 9.21 6.43
CA ALA A 257 -19.41 8.18 7.16
C ALA A 257 -19.98 6.78 6.85
N CYS A 258 -21.30 6.63 6.78
CA CYS A 258 -21.93 5.36 6.41
C CYS A 258 -21.58 4.92 4.99
N VAL A 259 -21.68 5.80 3.99
CA VAL A 259 -21.29 5.47 2.60
C VAL A 259 -19.83 5.08 2.52
N SER A 260 -18.95 5.88 3.12
CA SER A 260 -17.51 5.61 3.13
C SER A 260 -17.22 4.21 3.69
N CYS A 261 -17.88 3.82 4.79
CA CYS A 261 -17.70 2.49 5.37
C CYS A 261 -18.19 1.38 4.44
N SER A 262 -19.40 1.48 3.90
CA SER A 262 -19.97 0.44 3.03
C SER A 262 -19.18 0.30 1.73
N MET A 263 -18.73 1.41 1.15
CA MET A 263 -17.92 1.41 -0.07
C MET A 263 -16.52 0.83 0.18
N GLU A 264 -15.91 1.10 1.34
CA GLU A 264 -14.66 0.44 1.73
C GLU A 264 -14.86 -1.08 1.91
N VAL A 265 -15.98 -1.53 2.49
CA VAL A 265 -16.29 -2.97 2.57
C VAL A 265 -16.45 -3.57 1.17
N ALA A 266 -17.18 -2.92 0.25
CA ALA A 266 -17.34 -3.41 -1.12
C ALA A 266 -16.01 -3.53 -1.87
N GLU A 267 -15.13 -2.54 -1.69
CA GLU A 267 -13.76 -2.55 -2.21
C GLU A 267 -12.97 -3.74 -1.64
N ARG A 268 -12.93 -3.86 -0.31
CA ARG A 268 -12.13 -4.89 0.38
C ARG A 268 -12.64 -6.30 0.09
N VAL A 269 -13.96 -6.53 0.11
CA VAL A 269 -14.57 -7.82 -0.28
C VAL A 269 -14.19 -8.22 -1.70
N SER A 270 -14.00 -7.23 -2.57
CA SER A 270 -13.58 -7.46 -3.96
C SER A 270 -12.06 -7.65 -4.09
N SER A 271 -11.25 -7.15 -3.17
CA SER A 271 -9.79 -7.31 -3.19
C SER A 271 -9.28 -8.66 -2.66
N TYR A 272 -10.12 -9.46 -2.00
CA TYR A 272 -9.81 -10.85 -1.67
C TYR A 272 -10.24 -11.77 -2.83
N GLY A 273 -9.30 -12.12 -3.71
CA GLY A 273 -9.56 -12.94 -4.88
C GLY A 273 -9.68 -14.43 -4.55
N SER A 274 -10.75 -15.07 -5.05
CA SER A 274 -10.75 -16.53 -5.21
C SER A 274 -10.19 -16.89 -6.58
N ILE A 275 -9.27 -17.84 -6.64
CA ILE A 275 -8.56 -18.25 -7.85
C ILE A 275 -8.82 -19.73 -8.08
N GLY A 276 -9.26 -20.08 -9.28
CA GLY A 276 -9.44 -21.46 -9.71
C GLY A 276 -8.69 -21.75 -11.01
N LYS A 277 -8.88 -22.95 -11.54
CA LYS A 277 -8.22 -23.41 -12.77
C LYS A 277 -8.46 -22.52 -14.01
N ALA A 278 -9.56 -21.78 -14.04
CA ALA A 278 -9.91 -20.87 -15.13
C ALA A 278 -9.45 -19.41 -14.89
N GLY A 279 -8.82 -19.13 -13.75
CA GLY A 279 -8.37 -17.80 -13.34
C GLY A 279 -9.15 -17.25 -12.13
N VAL A 280 -9.32 -15.93 -12.07
CA VAL A 280 -10.03 -15.26 -10.97
C VAL A 280 -11.54 -15.54 -11.06
N LEU A 281 -12.13 -15.99 -9.96
CA LEU A 281 -13.53 -16.39 -9.88
C LEU A 281 -14.43 -15.23 -9.42
N GLY A 282 -15.73 -15.33 -9.74
CA GLY A 282 -16.75 -14.42 -9.22
C GLY A 282 -16.75 -13.00 -9.81
N ARG A 283 -15.94 -12.74 -10.85
CA ARG A 283 -15.82 -11.41 -11.49
C ARG A 283 -16.78 -11.23 -12.66
N THR A 284 -17.20 -10.00 -12.91
CA THR A 284 -18.03 -9.61 -14.07
C THR A 284 -17.36 -10.02 -15.37
N ASN A 285 -16.08 -9.66 -15.51
CA ASN A 285 -15.22 -9.98 -16.63
C ASN A 285 -14.41 -11.26 -16.38
N SER A 286 -14.05 -11.96 -17.45
CA SER A 286 -13.17 -13.14 -17.36
C SER A 286 -11.72 -12.69 -17.16
N LEU A 287 -11.06 -13.17 -16.11
CA LEU A 287 -9.68 -12.83 -15.79
C LEU A 287 -8.82 -14.11 -15.71
N PRO A 288 -8.40 -14.68 -16.85
CA PRO A 288 -7.55 -15.86 -16.89
C PRO A 288 -6.16 -15.55 -16.34
N LEU A 289 -5.50 -16.57 -15.77
CA LEU A 289 -4.12 -16.47 -15.32
C LEU A 289 -3.19 -17.26 -16.25
N ILE A 290 -2.01 -16.71 -16.53
CA ILE A 290 -0.93 -17.39 -17.26
C ILE A 290 0.34 -17.35 -16.42
N GLN A 291 1.18 -18.38 -16.54
CA GLN A 291 2.47 -18.44 -15.83
C GLN A 291 3.62 -18.27 -16.82
N GLY A 292 4.66 -17.55 -16.40
CA GLY A 292 5.91 -17.39 -17.15
C GLY A 292 6.78 -16.30 -16.57
N SER A 293 8.03 -16.22 -17.03
CA SER A 293 8.87 -15.05 -16.75
C SER A 293 8.40 -13.84 -17.56
N TYR A 294 8.83 -12.63 -17.19
CA TYR A 294 8.55 -11.43 -17.98
C TYR A 294 9.01 -11.59 -19.45
N GLU A 295 10.20 -12.18 -19.68
CA GLU A 295 10.75 -12.42 -21.01
C GLU A 295 9.93 -13.43 -21.82
N GLU A 296 9.18 -14.31 -21.18
CA GLU A 296 8.28 -15.25 -21.86
C GLU A 296 6.95 -14.59 -22.19
N ILE A 297 6.35 -13.87 -21.23
CA ILE A 297 5.05 -13.22 -21.42
C ILE A 297 5.13 -12.06 -22.42
N SER A 298 6.19 -11.25 -22.35
CA SER A 298 6.39 -10.06 -23.19
C SER A 298 6.66 -10.36 -24.67
N ARG A 299 6.90 -11.62 -25.05
CA ARG A 299 7.07 -12.02 -26.47
C ARG A 299 5.80 -11.82 -27.30
N ASP A 300 4.65 -12.12 -26.70
CA ASP A 300 3.36 -12.17 -27.39
C ASP A 300 2.35 -11.16 -26.82
N ARG A 301 2.65 -10.50 -25.70
CA ARG A 301 1.73 -9.63 -24.97
C ARG A 301 2.43 -8.35 -24.51
N ILE A 302 1.68 -7.27 -24.42
CA ILE A 302 2.12 -6.09 -23.68
C ILE A 302 2.11 -6.46 -22.20
N ALA A 303 3.28 -6.52 -21.57
CA ALA A 303 3.43 -6.87 -20.17
C ALA A 303 4.22 -5.79 -19.45
N VAL A 304 3.88 -5.54 -18.18
CA VAL A 304 4.64 -4.64 -17.32
C VAL A 304 5.95 -5.32 -16.93
N ASP A 305 7.07 -4.68 -17.24
CA ASP A 305 8.38 -5.10 -16.77
C ASP A 305 8.45 -4.96 -15.24
N PRO A 306 8.62 -6.05 -14.47
CA PRO A 306 8.65 -5.97 -13.01
C PRO A 306 9.73 -5.04 -12.47
N SER A 307 10.81 -4.79 -13.21
CA SER A 307 11.89 -3.86 -12.83
C SER A 307 11.46 -2.38 -12.82
N THR A 308 10.30 -2.07 -13.43
CA THR A 308 9.73 -0.71 -13.39
C THR A 308 8.99 -0.43 -12.09
N PHE A 309 8.66 -1.44 -11.30
CA PHE A 309 8.13 -1.25 -9.94
C PHE A 309 9.26 -0.91 -8.96
N THR A 310 8.90 -0.27 -7.85
CA THR A 310 9.81 0.03 -6.73
C THR A 310 10.02 -1.21 -5.84
N LEU A 311 10.54 -2.29 -6.43
CA LEU A 311 10.74 -3.56 -5.73
C LEU A 311 11.87 -3.46 -4.68
N GLU A 312 11.68 -4.14 -3.55
CA GLU A 312 12.68 -4.24 -2.48
C GLU A 312 13.88 -5.12 -2.85
N ALA A 313 13.66 -6.05 -3.79
CA ALA A 313 14.69 -6.86 -4.41
C ALA A 313 14.46 -6.92 -5.93
N PRO A 314 15.51 -6.90 -6.76
CA PRO A 314 15.36 -7.00 -8.20
C PRO A 314 14.59 -8.24 -8.64
N TYR A 315 13.83 -8.10 -9.72
CA TYR A 315 13.30 -9.24 -10.46
C TYR A 315 14.44 -9.95 -11.19
N GLU A 316 14.57 -11.27 -11.02
CA GLU A 316 15.68 -12.08 -11.53
C GLU A 316 15.23 -13.08 -12.60
N GLY A 317 14.07 -12.85 -13.22
CA GLY A 317 13.52 -13.75 -14.24
C GLY A 317 12.72 -14.92 -13.67
N GLN A 318 12.38 -14.90 -12.37
CA GLN A 318 11.55 -15.95 -11.78
C GLN A 318 10.16 -16.02 -12.47
N PRO A 319 9.57 -17.20 -12.64
CA PRO A 319 8.23 -17.32 -13.21
C PRO A 319 7.20 -16.72 -12.26
N LEU A 320 6.26 -15.97 -12.84
CA LEU A 320 5.15 -15.33 -12.12
C LEU A 320 3.82 -15.70 -12.77
N TRP A 321 2.74 -15.53 -12.04
CA TRP A 321 1.36 -15.54 -12.50
C TRP A 321 0.95 -14.15 -12.93
N TRP A 322 0.44 -14.05 -14.15
CA TRP A 322 0.06 -12.81 -14.80
C TRP A 322 -1.43 -12.80 -15.08
N MET A 323 -2.01 -11.60 -15.03
CA MET A 323 -3.39 -11.34 -15.42
C MET A 323 -3.50 -10.08 -16.26
N GLN A 324 -4.63 -9.99 -16.96
CA GLN A 324 -4.98 -8.84 -17.78
C GLN A 324 -5.30 -7.59 -16.92
N SER A 325 -4.93 -6.44 -17.46
CA SER A 325 -5.20 -5.08 -16.99
C SER A 325 -5.45 -4.16 -18.18
N ASP A 326 -6.14 -3.05 -17.95
CA ASP A 326 -6.28 -1.97 -18.92
C ASP A 326 -5.22 -0.91 -18.63
N LYS A 327 -4.28 -0.70 -19.56
CA LYS A 327 -3.24 0.32 -19.49
C LYS A 327 -3.69 1.56 -20.24
N PHE A 328 -3.66 2.73 -19.61
CA PHE A 328 -3.76 3.98 -20.37
C PHE A 328 -2.39 4.36 -20.93
N ASP A 329 -2.26 4.43 -22.26
CA ASP A 329 -0.98 4.67 -22.93
C ASP A 329 -0.68 6.16 -23.23
N GLY A 330 -1.60 7.05 -22.84
CA GLY A 330 -1.56 8.48 -23.14
C GLY A 330 -2.59 8.91 -24.19
N ASN A 331 -3.14 7.96 -24.94
CA ASN A 331 -4.19 8.21 -25.94
C ASN A 331 -5.44 7.37 -25.67
N GLU A 332 -5.27 6.06 -25.44
CA GLU A 332 -6.37 5.12 -25.24
C GLU A 332 -6.03 4.06 -24.20
N TYR A 333 -7.04 3.28 -23.82
CA TYR A 333 -6.85 2.09 -22.98
C TYR A 333 -6.49 0.91 -23.88
N VAL A 334 -5.33 0.29 -23.61
CA VAL A 334 -4.85 -0.90 -24.29
C VAL A 334 -4.75 -2.06 -23.32
N GLU A 335 -4.98 -3.27 -23.81
CA GLU A 335 -4.78 -4.48 -23.01
C GLU A 335 -3.30 -4.63 -22.65
N ALA A 336 -3.02 -4.85 -21.36
CA ALA A 336 -1.70 -5.18 -20.86
C ALA A 336 -1.77 -6.26 -19.77
N TRP A 337 -0.63 -6.85 -19.44
CA TRP A 337 -0.51 -7.91 -18.45
C TRP A 337 0.38 -7.48 -17.31
N LEU A 338 -0.02 -7.78 -16.08
CA LEU A 338 0.77 -7.48 -14.88
C LEU A 338 0.78 -8.67 -13.90
N PRO A 339 1.77 -8.75 -13.00
CA PRO A 339 1.81 -9.82 -12.00
C PRO A 339 0.62 -9.75 -11.05
N VAL A 340 -0.06 -10.88 -10.84
CA VAL A 340 -1.27 -11.00 -10.01
C VAL A 340 -1.03 -10.52 -8.58
N GLN A 341 0.20 -10.65 -8.09
CA GLN A 341 0.60 -10.20 -6.75
C GLN A 341 0.26 -8.74 -6.49
N HIS A 342 0.24 -7.85 -7.49
CA HIS A 342 -0.07 -6.43 -7.31
C HIS A 342 -1.56 -6.11 -7.14
N VAL A 343 -2.43 -7.11 -7.24
CA VAL A 343 -3.89 -6.92 -7.39
C VAL A 343 -4.68 -7.30 -6.14
N PHE A 344 -4.41 -8.48 -5.58
CA PHE A 344 -5.23 -9.06 -4.51
C PHE A 344 -4.51 -9.03 -3.16
N LEU A 345 -5.24 -8.63 -2.11
CA LEU A 345 -4.73 -8.68 -0.74
C LEU A 345 -4.62 -10.13 -0.28
N PHE A 346 -3.51 -10.46 0.41
CA PHE A 346 -3.23 -11.80 0.94
C PHE A 346 -3.39 -12.91 -0.13
N CYS A 347 -2.85 -12.66 -1.33
CA CYS A 347 -2.85 -13.61 -2.43
C CYS A 347 -1.66 -14.57 -2.31
N ASN A 348 -1.91 -15.82 -1.93
CA ASN A 348 -0.88 -16.86 -1.81
C ASN A 348 -0.90 -17.78 -3.04
N LEU A 349 -0.01 -17.50 -3.99
CA LEU A 349 0.15 -18.22 -5.25
C LEU A 349 1.42 -19.08 -5.23
N ASP A 350 1.46 -20.09 -6.09
CA ASP A 350 2.62 -20.99 -6.20
C ASP A 350 3.75 -20.33 -7.01
N GLU A 351 4.40 -19.34 -6.39
CA GLU A 351 5.45 -18.51 -6.98
C GLU A 351 6.25 -17.75 -5.91
N GLN A 352 7.37 -17.12 -6.31
CA GLN A 352 8.13 -16.26 -5.42
C GLN A 352 7.52 -14.85 -5.36
N ASN A 353 7.55 -14.25 -4.18
CA ASN A 353 7.06 -12.89 -3.94
C ASN A 353 7.91 -11.85 -4.69
N LEU A 354 7.28 -10.77 -5.12
CA LEU A 354 7.97 -9.58 -5.64
C LEU A 354 8.30 -8.55 -4.55
N PHE A 355 7.56 -8.57 -3.44
CA PHE A 355 7.67 -7.62 -2.34
C PHE A 355 7.24 -8.26 -1.02
N SER A 356 7.55 -7.60 0.10
CA SER A 356 7.38 -8.06 1.47
C SER A 356 5.93 -8.07 1.93
N GLY A 357 5.11 -7.21 1.33
CA GLY A 357 3.67 -7.19 1.50
C GLY A 357 3.01 -6.24 0.51
N LEU A 358 1.80 -6.60 0.06
CA LEU A 358 0.96 -5.70 -0.72
C LEU A 358 0.14 -4.83 0.23
N SER A 359 0.16 -3.51 0.02
CA SER A 359 -0.76 -2.58 0.67
C SER A 359 -2.12 -2.53 -0.05
N SER A 360 -3.12 -1.92 0.60
CA SER A 360 -4.40 -1.61 -0.05
C SER A 360 -4.33 -0.54 -1.14
N THR A 361 -3.21 0.18 -1.24
CA THR A 361 -3.04 1.35 -2.10
C THR A 361 -3.53 1.14 -3.52
N GLY A 362 -4.45 1.99 -3.97
CA GLY A 362 -5.01 1.97 -5.31
C GLY A 362 -6.21 1.05 -5.47
N LEU A 363 -6.63 0.34 -4.41
CA LEU A 363 -7.96 -0.27 -4.38
C LEU A 363 -8.98 0.83 -4.15
N ALA A 364 -10.03 0.83 -4.95
CA ALA A 364 -11.12 1.77 -4.77
C ALA A 364 -12.43 1.19 -5.29
N SER A 365 -13.51 1.49 -4.60
CA SER A 365 -14.87 1.33 -5.12
C SER A 365 -15.47 2.66 -5.52
N GLY A 366 -16.51 2.63 -6.36
CA GLY A 366 -17.19 3.84 -6.83
C GLY A 366 -18.59 3.55 -7.33
N ASN A 367 -19.41 4.58 -7.51
CA ASN A 367 -20.74 4.41 -8.11
C ASN A 367 -20.66 4.09 -9.60
N THR A 368 -19.60 4.57 -10.22
CA THR A 368 -19.20 4.26 -11.59
C THR A 368 -17.77 3.75 -11.56
N PHE A 369 -17.35 3.09 -12.63
CA PHE A 369 -15.96 2.67 -12.75
C PHE A 369 -14.99 3.88 -12.76
N ALA A 370 -15.39 5.00 -13.38
CA ALA A 370 -14.58 6.23 -13.37
C ALA A 370 -14.41 6.81 -11.96
N GLU A 371 -15.43 6.73 -11.09
CA GLU A 371 -15.28 7.13 -9.68
C GLU A 371 -14.28 6.22 -8.96
N ALA A 372 -14.36 4.91 -9.18
CA ALA A 372 -13.40 3.96 -8.61
C ALA A 372 -11.98 4.23 -9.13
N GLN A 373 -11.80 4.50 -10.43
CA GLN A 373 -10.51 4.88 -11.01
C GLN A 373 -9.96 6.16 -10.38
N LEU A 374 -10.77 7.20 -10.27
CA LEU A 374 -10.34 8.48 -9.67
C LEU A 374 -9.87 8.29 -8.24
N SER A 375 -10.66 7.59 -7.41
CA SER A 375 -10.29 7.31 -6.02
C SER A 375 -9.01 6.47 -5.92
N GLY A 376 -8.86 5.43 -6.74
CA GLY A 376 -7.66 4.60 -6.76
C GLY A 376 -6.41 5.38 -7.19
N LEU A 377 -6.52 6.23 -8.22
CA LEU A 377 -5.42 7.09 -8.67
C LEU A 377 -4.98 8.07 -7.57
N LEU A 378 -5.95 8.72 -6.92
CA LEU A 378 -5.66 9.69 -5.86
C LEU A 378 -5.00 9.03 -4.65
N GLU A 379 -5.41 7.81 -4.28
CA GLU A 379 -4.75 7.07 -3.19
C GLU A 379 -3.32 6.67 -3.57
N VAL A 380 -3.07 6.21 -4.81
CA VAL A 380 -1.70 5.91 -5.27
C VAL A 380 -0.83 7.17 -5.21
N LEU A 381 -1.33 8.31 -5.68
CA LEU A 381 -0.62 9.58 -5.63
C LEU A 381 -0.37 10.07 -4.20
N GLU A 382 -1.35 9.88 -3.31
CA GLU A 382 -1.18 10.18 -1.88
C GLU A 382 -0.02 9.39 -1.29
N ARG A 383 -0.01 8.06 -1.51
CA ARG A 383 1.01 7.16 -0.94
C ARG A 383 2.37 7.37 -1.57
N ASP A 384 2.42 7.70 -2.86
CA ASP A 384 3.65 8.11 -3.53
C ASP A 384 4.23 9.39 -2.92
N SER A 385 3.40 10.43 -2.72
CA SER A 385 3.79 11.66 -2.02
C SER A 385 4.23 11.38 -0.59
N ASP A 386 3.49 10.54 0.16
CA ASP A 386 3.80 10.15 1.53
C ASP A 386 5.18 9.47 1.64
N SER A 387 5.58 8.73 0.61
CA SER A 387 6.84 7.96 0.56
C SER A 387 8.02 8.77 0.01
N THR A 388 7.76 9.80 -0.79
CA THR A 388 8.81 10.53 -1.53
C THR A 388 9.04 11.96 -1.03
N ILE A 389 8.15 12.51 -0.22
CA ILE A 389 8.28 13.86 0.35
C ILE A 389 8.68 13.78 1.82
N PRO A 390 9.93 14.15 2.19
CA PRO A 390 10.35 14.17 3.59
C PRO A 390 9.54 15.17 4.43
N PHE A 391 9.56 14.99 5.75
CA PHE A 391 9.02 16.00 6.65
C PHE A 391 9.85 17.29 6.57
N ASP A 392 9.18 18.41 6.32
CA ASP A 392 9.76 19.75 6.25
C ASP A 392 8.86 20.76 6.96
N ILE A 393 9.33 21.30 8.08
CA ILE A 393 8.61 22.30 8.87
C ILE A 393 8.32 23.58 8.06
N SER A 394 9.15 23.90 7.06
CA SER A 394 8.94 25.08 6.19
C SER A 394 7.71 24.96 5.29
N LYS A 395 7.23 23.72 5.07
CA LYS A 395 6.02 23.40 4.32
C LYS A 395 4.79 23.22 5.21
N CYS A 396 4.94 23.38 6.52
CA CYS A 396 3.85 23.25 7.48
C CYS A 396 3.00 24.52 7.58
N PHE A 397 1.72 24.37 7.90
CA PHE A 397 0.76 25.45 8.05
C PHE A 397 -0.42 25.05 8.94
N THR A 398 -1.19 26.04 9.38
CA THR A 398 -2.52 25.87 9.98
C THR A 398 -3.59 26.47 9.07
N ILE A 399 -4.86 26.18 9.33
CA ILE A 399 -5.96 26.65 8.49
C ILE A 399 -6.95 27.56 9.21
N GLU A 400 -7.57 28.44 8.42
CA GLU A 400 -8.84 29.11 8.73
C GLU A 400 -9.84 28.88 7.59
N THR A 401 -11.14 29.08 7.84
CA THR A 401 -12.19 28.81 6.85
C THR A 401 -13.43 29.65 7.11
N ASP A 402 -14.15 29.97 6.04
CA ASP A 402 -15.49 30.59 6.11
C ASP A 402 -16.62 29.53 6.09
N ASP A 403 -16.29 28.25 5.88
CA ASP A 403 -17.24 27.15 5.90
C ASP A 403 -17.73 26.87 7.32
N ALA A 404 -19.03 27.08 7.56
CA ALA A 404 -19.61 27.00 8.89
C ALA A 404 -19.49 25.60 9.52
N ASP A 405 -19.60 24.53 8.75
CA ASP A 405 -19.54 23.16 9.26
C ASP A 405 -18.11 22.77 9.60
N VAL A 406 -17.15 23.15 8.75
CA VAL A 406 -15.72 22.95 9.03
C VAL A 406 -15.27 23.80 10.21
N GLN A 407 -15.63 25.09 10.25
CA GLN A 407 -15.30 25.99 11.36
C GLN A 407 -15.85 25.48 12.68
N LYS A 408 -17.08 24.96 12.69
CA LYS A 408 -17.68 24.32 13.87
C LYS A 408 -16.85 23.12 14.33
N HIS A 409 -16.40 22.28 13.41
CA HIS A 409 -15.57 21.12 13.75
C HIS A 409 -14.19 21.55 14.30
N LEU A 410 -13.51 22.52 13.68
CA LEU A 410 -12.25 23.07 14.18
C LEU A 410 -12.40 23.68 15.58
N ASN A 411 -13.52 24.37 15.85
CA ASN A 411 -13.83 24.86 17.20
C ASN A 411 -14.01 23.71 18.20
N ASN A 412 -14.71 22.64 17.82
CA ASN A 412 -14.87 21.47 18.69
C ASN A 412 -13.53 20.77 19.02
N LEU A 413 -12.60 20.70 18.06
CA LEU A 413 -11.24 20.21 18.30
C LEU A 413 -10.51 21.11 19.30
N LYS A 414 -10.56 22.42 19.08
CA LYS A 414 -9.97 23.42 19.97
C LYS A 414 -10.54 23.36 21.39
N ASP A 415 -11.85 23.15 21.54
CA ASP A 415 -12.53 23.01 22.83
C ASP A 415 -12.08 21.75 23.60
N CYS A 416 -11.66 20.70 22.87
CA CYS A 416 -11.02 19.51 23.46
C CYS A 416 -9.52 19.72 23.77
N GLY A 417 -8.95 20.87 23.38
CA GLY A 417 -7.50 21.11 23.43
C GLY A 417 -6.73 20.26 22.41
N ILE A 418 -7.36 19.86 21.31
CA ILE A 418 -6.74 19.15 20.20
C ILE A 418 -6.29 20.20 19.17
N HIS A 419 -4.99 20.25 18.94
CA HIS A 419 -4.33 21.13 17.98
C HIS A 419 -3.90 20.29 16.78
N VAL A 420 -4.33 20.72 15.59
CA VAL A 420 -3.99 20.09 14.32
C VAL A 420 -3.26 21.10 13.44
N TRP A 421 -2.23 20.64 12.75
CA TRP A 421 -1.55 21.39 11.69
C TRP A 421 -1.28 20.46 10.51
N PHE A 422 -0.83 21.03 9.40
CA PHE A 422 -0.72 20.34 8.13
C PHE A 422 0.67 20.55 7.52
N GLN A 423 1.14 19.59 6.73
CA GLN A 423 2.24 19.75 5.79
C GLN A 423 1.71 19.63 4.36
N ASP A 424 2.19 20.50 3.49
CA ASP A 424 2.02 20.37 2.04
C ASP A 424 2.97 19.29 1.50
N MET A 425 2.39 18.22 0.96
CA MET A 425 3.10 17.09 0.35
C MET A 425 2.82 16.99 -1.16
N THR A 426 2.38 18.09 -1.78
CA THR A 426 2.18 18.17 -3.23
C THR A 426 3.50 17.85 -3.93
N SER A 427 3.54 16.73 -4.65
CA SER A 427 4.71 16.26 -5.39
C SER A 427 4.91 17.03 -6.70
N GLU A 428 5.92 16.64 -7.48
CA GLU A 428 6.19 17.20 -8.81
C GLU A 428 5.01 17.10 -9.80
N PHE A 429 4.05 16.19 -9.57
CA PHE A 429 2.83 16.11 -10.37
C PHE A 429 1.89 17.29 -10.16
N GLY A 430 2.05 18.06 -9.07
CA GLY A 430 1.27 19.27 -8.78
C GLY A 430 -0.19 19.00 -8.41
N ILE A 431 -0.54 17.78 -8.00
CA ILE A 431 -1.86 17.42 -7.51
C ILE A 431 -1.88 17.67 -5.99
N PRO A 432 -2.81 18.50 -5.47
CA PRO A 432 -2.86 18.83 -4.04
C PRO A 432 -2.85 17.60 -3.14
N CYS A 433 -1.84 17.51 -2.29
CA CYS A 433 -1.68 16.42 -1.32
C CYS A 433 -1.22 16.98 0.02
N TYR A 434 -1.88 16.60 1.10
CA TYR A 434 -1.62 17.14 2.44
C TYR A 434 -1.49 16.03 3.48
N LYS A 435 -0.72 16.30 4.52
CA LYS A 435 -0.63 15.46 5.73
C LYS A 435 -1.05 16.28 6.93
N ALA A 436 -2.03 15.82 7.69
CA ALA A 436 -2.43 16.41 8.96
C ALA A 436 -1.71 15.73 10.12
N PHE A 437 -1.42 16.49 11.18
CA PHE A 437 -0.74 15.99 12.37
C PHE A 437 -1.51 16.33 13.64
N ALA A 438 -1.59 15.36 14.55
CA ALA A 438 -1.98 15.54 15.94
C ALA A 438 -0.95 14.84 16.85
N VAL A 439 -0.23 15.61 17.66
CA VAL A 439 0.84 15.06 18.50
C VAL A 439 0.36 14.96 19.95
N GLY A 440 0.26 13.75 20.48
CA GLY A 440 -0.12 13.54 21.87
C GLY A 440 0.88 14.18 22.84
N ARG A 441 0.47 14.34 24.11
CA ARG A 441 1.33 14.97 25.14
C ARG A 441 2.58 14.16 25.49
N LEU A 442 2.60 12.88 25.12
CA LEU A 442 3.75 12.00 25.30
C LEU A 442 4.69 12.01 24.09
N GLY A 443 4.38 12.80 23.05
CA GLY A 443 5.17 12.92 21.82
C GLY A 443 4.77 11.93 20.73
N ASP A 444 3.72 11.13 20.92
CA ASP A 444 3.18 10.25 19.89
C ASP A 444 2.60 11.06 18.72
N ILE A 445 3.15 10.87 17.52
CA ILE A 445 2.76 11.60 16.31
C ILE A 445 1.69 10.80 15.58
N ASN A 446 0.48 11.34 15.50
CA ASN A 446 -0.62 10.75 14.75
C ASN A 446 -0.82 11.56 13.47
N LYS A 447 -0.89 10.88 12.33
CA LYS A 447 -0.92 11.51 11.02
C LYS A 447 -2.01 10.93 10.11
N GLY A 448 -2.55 11.77 9.24
CA GLY A 448 -3.54 11.39 8.22
C GLY A 448 -3.20 12.05 6.89
N GLY A 449 -3.34 11.32 5.79
CA GLY A 449 -3.05 11.75 4.43
C GLY A 449 -4.31 12.10 3.65
N GLY A 450 -4.16 12.90 2.59
CA GLY A 450 -5.25 13.16 1.67
C GLY A 450 -4.77 13.80 0.37
N CYS A 451 -5.21 13.24 -0.75
CA CYS A 451 -4.91 13.71 -2.10
C CYS A 451 -6.19 13.93 -2.92
N SER A 452 -6.27 15.04 -3.65
CA SER A 452 -7.40 15.37 -4.53
C SER A 452 -7.01 16.48 -5.49
N LEU A 453 -7.61 16.53 -6.68
CA LEU A 453 -7.53 17.71 -7.54
C LEU A 453 -8.12 18.96 -6.86
N ASN A 454 -9.06 18.78 -5.92
CA ASN A 454 -9.60 19.87 -5.10
C ASN A 454 -8.87 19.92 -3.75
N GLY A 455 -8.06 20.95 -3.52
CA GLY A 455 -7.21 21.09 -2.33
C GLY A 455 -7.98 21.14 -1.01
N LYS A 456 -9.18 21.73 -0.99
CA LYS A 456 -10.08 21.67 0.18
C LYS A 456 -10.43 20.22 0.52
N SER A 457 -10.80 19.42 -0.47
CA SER A 457 -11.16 18.01 -0.28
C SER A 457 -9.96 17.18 0.19
N ALA A 458 -8.79 17.38 -0.41
CA ALA A 458 -7.54 16.74 0.00
C ALA A 458 -7.23 17.02 1.49
N LEU A 459 -7.32 18.29 1.91
CA LEU A 459 -7.01 18.69 3.28
C LEU A 459 -8.01 18.13 4.29
N LEU A 460 -9.31 18.18 3.97
CA LEU A 460 -10.35 17.62 4.83
C LEU A 460 -10.24 16.10 4.96
N SER A 461 -9.85 15.40 3.89
CA SER A 461 -9.52 13.97 3.95
C SER A 461 -8.40 13.73 4.97
N ALA A 462 -7.26 14.44 4.81
CA ALA A 462 -6.12 14.36 5.72
C ALA A 462 -6.50 14.61 7.18
N LEU A 463 -7.33 15.63 7.46
CA LEU A 463 -7.82 15.92 8.80
C LEU A 463 -8.64 14.76 9.38
N THR A 464 -9.61 14.25 8.62
CA THR A 464 -10.53 13.21 9.12
C THR A 464 -9.86 11.84 9.25
N GLU A 465 -8.76 11.61 8.54
CA GLU A 465 -7.96 10.39 8.54
C GLU A 465 -7.11 10.20 9.80
N VAL A 466 -6.71 11.30 10.45
CA VAL A 466 -5.80 11.25 11.61
C VAL A 466 -6.35 10.29 12.69
N PRO A 467 -5.62 9.21 13.04
CA PRO A 467 -6.07 8.17 13.96
C PRO A 467 -5.94 8.60 15.43
N TYR A 468 -6.59 9.70 15.79
CA TYR A 468 -6.57 10.26 17.15
C TYR A 468 -7.99 10.32 17.74
N PRO A 469 -8.19 10.03 19.04
CA PRO A 469 -9.55 9.99 19.59
C PRO A 469 -10.29 11.32 19.49
N PHE A 470 -11.57 11.30 19.11
CA PHE A 470 -12.43 12.48 19.08
C PHE A 470 -13.88 12.20 19.53
N PRO A 471 -14.42 12.95 20.52
CA PRO A 471 -13.70 13.81 21.48
C PRO A 471 -12.64 13.02 22.24
N GLY A 472 -11.48 13.63 22.48
CA GLY A 472 -10.31 12.94 23.01
C GLY A 472 -9.46 13.80 23.95
N PRO A 473 -8.34 13.25 24.43
CA PRO A 473 -7.41 14.00 25.26
C PRO A 473 -6.78 15.18 24.50
N PRO A 474 -6.33 16.22 25.20
CA PRO A 474 -5.62 17.33 24.58
C PRO A 474 -4.28 16.89 24.01
N THR A 475 -3.89 17.48 22.88
CA THR A 475 -2.59 17.27 22.24
C THR A 475 -1.54 18.25 22.78
N SER A 476 -0.31 18.11 22.30
CA SER A 476 0.69 19.17 22.31
C SER A 476 0.24 20.32 21.40
N ALA A 477 0.77 21.53 21.63
CA ALA A 477 0.50 22.68 20.76
C ALA A 477 1.11 22.46 19.37
N ALA A 478 0.50 23.07 18.35
CA ALA A 478 1.13 23.16 17.04
C ALA A 478 2.46 23.94 17.13
N PRO A 479 3.43 23.68 16.24
CA PRO A 479 4.66 24.45 16.18
C PRO A 479 4.41 25.97 16.11
N GLU A 480 5.25 26.74 16.78
CA GLU A 480 5.11 28.20 16.79
C GLU A 480 5.47 28.80 15.41
N GLY A 481 4.77 29.86 15.02
CA GLY A 481 5.10 30.63 13.81
C GLY A 481 4.66 30.01 12.49
N LEU A 482 3.86 28.93 12.50
CA LEU A 482 3.31 28.37 11.27
C LEU A 482 2.41 29.39 10.55
N PRO A 483 2.53 29.53 9.21
CA PRO A 483 1.63 30.37 8.45
C PRO A 483 0.19 29.82 8.54
N VAL A 484 -0.78 30.73 8.44
CA VAL A 484 -2.20 30.39 8.32
C VAL A 484 -2.58 30.46 6.84
N ARG A 485 -3.20 29.41 6.31
CA ARG A 485 -3.80 29.39 4.97
C ARG A 485 -5.32 29.34 5.08
N LYS A 486 -6.01 30.03 4.18
CA LYS A 486 -7.45 29.92 4.08
C LYS A 486 -7.83 28.67 3.29
N LEU A 487 -8.77 27.87 3.81
CA LEU A 487 -9.20 26.61 3.20
C LEU A 487 -9.73 26.80 1.78
N GLU A 488 -10.45 27.91 1.56
CA GLU A 488 -11.04 28.28 0.27
C GLU A 488 -10.02 28.76 -0.76
N ASP A 489 -8.80 29.13 -0.32
CA ASP A 489 -7.73 29.60 -1.21
C ASP A 489 -6.80 28.46 -1.66
N LEU A 490 -7.04 27.22 -1.20
CA LEU A 490 -6.28 26.06 -1.65
C LEU A 490 -6.56 25.77 -3.14
N PRO A 491 -5.58 25.24 -3.90
CA PRO A 491 -5.73 25.02 -5.33
C PRO A 491 -6.90 24.09 -5.67
N ASP A 492 -7.63 24.41 -6.74
CA ASP A 492 -8.68 23.54 -7.28
C ASP A 492 -8.44 23.29 -8.78
N LEU A 493 -8.08 22.06 -9.08
CA LEU A 493 -7.83 21.55 -10.43
C LEU A 493 -8.99 20.69 -10.94
N SER A 494 -10.08 20.56 -10.17
CA SER A 494 -11.23 19.77 -10.59
C SER A 494 -11.86 20.35 -11.86
N THR A 495 -12.44 19.45 -12.64
CA THR A 495 -13.12 19.74 -13.90
C THR A 495 -14.64 19.80 -13.72
N GLY A 496 -15.14 19.39 -12.57
CA GLY A 496 -16.57 19.13 -12.31
C GLY A 496 -17.08 17.82 -12.92
N SER A 497 -16.21 17.05 -13.59
CA SER A 497 -16.50 15.79 -14.25
C SER A 497 -15.54 14.72 -13.75
N VAL A 498 -16.06 13.58 -13.27
CA VAL A 498 -15.20 12.49 -12.79
C VAL A 498 -14.31 11.96 -13.90
N GLU A 499 -14.86 11.77 -15.10
CA GLU A 499 -14.09 11.38 -16.27
C GLU A 499 -13.07 12.44 -16.70
N GLY A 500 -13.40 13.74 -16.53
CA GLY A 500 -12.45 14.82 -16.76
C GLY A 500 -11.30 14.84 -15.75
N ASP A 501 -11.59 14.56 -14.49
CA ASP A 501 -10.60 14.49 -13.42
C ASP A 501 -9.66 13.29 -13.61
N VAL A 502 -10.20 12.12 -13.98
CA VAL A 502 -9.39 10.96 -14.41
C VAL A 502 -8.50 11.34 -15.58
N MET A 503 -9.05 11.99 -16.61
CA MET A 503 -8.29 12.41 -17.78
C MET A 503 -7.14 13.37 -17.43
N VAL A 504 -7.36 14.34 -16.54
CA VAL A 504 -6.30 15.25 -16.07
C VAL A 504 -5.17 14.46 -15.41
N ILE A 505 -5.49 13.54 -14.49
CA ILE A 505 -4.48 12.76 -13.77
C ILE A 505 -3.73 11.82 -14.72
N GLU A 506 -4.45 11.07 -15.56
CA GLU A 506 -3.86 10.14 -16.50
C GLU A 506 -2.92 10.83 -17.50
N ASN A 507 -3.33 11.98 -18.06
CA ASN A 507 -2.48 12.75 -18.97
C ASN A 507 -1.28 13.38 -18.23
N THR A 508 -1.44 13.74 -16.96
CA THR A 508 -0.32 14.19 -16.12
C THR A 508 0.70 13.08 -15.92
N LEU A 509 0.25 11.87 -15.58
CA LEU A 509 1.12 10.72 -15.40
C LEU A 509 1.84 10.35 -16.71
N THR A 510 1.11 10.19 -17.82
CA THR A 510 1.68 9.68 -19.08
C THR A 510 2.61 10.69 -19.75
N THR A 511 2.33 12.00 -19.64
CA THR A 511 3.25 13.06 -20.11
C THR A 511 4.60 12.99 -19.38
N ASN A 512 4.62 12.47 -18.14
CA ASN A 512 5.81 12.26 -17.33
C ASN A 512 6.32 10.81 -17.37
N ASN A 513 5.87 10.00 -18.34
CA ASN A 513 6.26 8.59 -18.54
C ASN A 513 5.83 7.62 -17.43
N PHE A 514 4.78 7.94 -16.69
CA PHE A 514 4.10 7.01 -15.78
C PHE A 514 2.80 6.55 -16.43
N TYR A 515 2.61 5.24 -16.57
CA TYR A 515 1.46 4.69 -17.29
C TYR A 515 0.55 3.97 -16.31
N PRO A 516 -0.65 4.49 -16.01
CA PRO A 516 -1.56 3.86 -15.08
C PRO A 516 -2.19 2.60 -15.70
N HIS A 517 -2.29 1.57 -14.88
CA HIS A 517 -2.97 0.31 -15.14
C HIS A 517 -4.17 0.16 -14.21
N TYR A 518 -5.26 -0.41 -14.73
CA TYR A 518 -6.46 -0.70 -13.96
C TYR A 518 -6.85 -2.16 -14.12
N VAL A 519 -7.25 -2.78 -13.01
CA VAL A 519 -7.88 -4.10 -13.03
C VAL A 519 -9.30 -3.96 -12.50
N ASP A 520 -10.29 -4.29 -13.32
CA ASP A 520 -11.68 -4.34 -12.89
C ASP A 520 -11.92 -5.56 -11.97
N LEU A 521 -12.13 -5.26 -10.69
CA LEU A 521 -12.40 -6.23 -9.64
C LEU A 521 -13.88 -6.38 -9.32
N THR A 522 -14.77 -5.77 -10.12
CA THR A 522 -16.21 -5.83 -9.90
C THR A 522 -16.70 -7.28 -9.78
N ARG A 523 -17.33 -7.60 -8.65
CA ARG A 523 -17.89 -8.93 -8.42
C ARG A 523 -19.29 -9.04 -9.03
N LYS A 524 -19.59 -10.20 -9.61
CA LYS A 524 -20.91 -10.53 -10.19
C LYS A 524 -22.04 -10.48 -9.17
N ASP A 525 -21.75 -10.81 -7.92
CA ASP A 525 -22.74 -10.87 -6.83
C ASP A 525 -22.96 -9.54 -6.11
N LEU A 526 -22.04 -8.57 -6.26
CA LEU A 526 -22.19 -7.21 -5.71
C LEU A 526 -22.66 -6.19 -6.74
N GLY A 527 -22.12 -6.24 -7.97
CA GLY A 527 -22.39 -5.25 -9.01
C GLY A 527 -21.93 -3.83 -8.68
N ILE A 528 -21.14 -3.64 -7.63
CA ILE A 528 -20.51 -2.35 -7.27
C ILE A 528 -19.16 -2.28 -7.98
N PRO A 529 -18.90 -1.24 -8.79
CA PRO A 529 -17.60 -1.03 -9.41
C PRO A 529 -16.46 -1.01 -8.39
N VAL A 530 -15.45 -1.85 -8.62
CA VAL A 530 -14.20 -1.86 -7.85
C VAL A 530 -13.04 -1.98 -8.82
N THR A 531 -11.99 -1.20 -8.60
CA THR A 531 -10.75 -1.27 -9.38
C THR A 531 -9.55 -1.41 -8.46
N ARG A 532 -8.46 -1.95 -9.01
CA ARG A 532 -7.10 -1.74 -8.52
C ARG A 532 -6.36 -0.88 -9.54
N ALA A 533 -6.00 0.34 -9.16
CA ALA A 533 -5.09 1.21 -9.90
C ALA A 533 -3.63 0.88 -9.53
N ILE A 534 -2.77 0.74 -10.53
CA ILE A 534 -1.35 0.41 -10.38
C ILE A 534 -0.56 1.34 -11.30
N ILE A 535 0.44 2.03 -10.77
CA ILE A 535 1.29 2.93 -11.55
C ILE A 535 2.75 2.51 -11.36
N PRO A 536 3.32 1.72 -12.29
CA PRO A 536 4.72 1.33 -12.21
C PRO A 536 5.62 2.57 -12.11
N GLY A 537 6.58 2.52 -11.18
CA GLY A 537 7.50 3.62 -10.85
C GLY A 537 7.06 4.52 -9.70
N LEU A 538 5.79 4.44 -9.27
CA LEU A 538 5.31 5.07 -8.05
C LEU A 538 5.39 4.12 -6.86
N GLU A 539 5.57 4.68 -5.66
CA GLU A 539 5.62 3.89 -4.43
C GLU A 539 4.24 3.36 -4.05
N ILE A 540 4.18 2.05 -3.75
CA ILE A 540 2.94 1.36 -3.36
C ILE A 540 2.95 1.07 -1.84
N VAL A 541 4.13 1.04 -1.22
CA VAL A 541 4.32 0.80 0.22
C VAL A 541 4.97 2.04 0.82
N SER A 542 4.27 2.72 1.73
CA SER A 542 4.75 3.95 2.37
C SER A 542 5.60 3.72 3.61
N ASP A 543 5.47 2.54 4.23
CA ASP A 543 6.18 2.23 5.46
C ASP A 543 7.58 1.71 5.15
N LEU A 544 8.60 2.42 5.64
CA LEU A 544 9.98 1.98 5.50
C LEU A 544 10.30 0.86 6.50
N ASP A 545 10.89 -0.22 6.02
CA ASP A 545 11.32 -1.37 6.80
C ASP A 545 12.76 -1.82 6.43
N LYS A 546 13.15 -2.99 6.93
CA LYS A 546 14.50 -3.54 6.73
C LYS A 546 14.81 -4.01 5.30
N PHE A 547 13.80 -4.15 4.45
CA PHE A 547 13.90 -4.53 3.05
C PHE A 547 13.81 -3.31 2.13
N SER A 548 13.26 -2.20 2.61
CA SER A 548 13.03 -1.00 1.81
C SER A 548 14.26 -0.54 1.05
N ARG A 549 13.99 -0.15 -0.19
CA ARG A 549 14.92 0.51 -1.10
C ARG A 549 14.52 1.97 -1.17
N ILE A 550 15.42 2.88 -0.82
CA ILE A 550 15.13 4.31 -0.79
C ILE A 550 14.92 4.79 -2.22
N ASN A 551 13.75 5.35 -2.50
CA ASN A 551 13.46 5.88 -3.82
C ASN A 551 14.44 7.01 -4.18
N LYS A 552 14.88 7.06 -5.44
CA LYS A 552 15.72 8.15 -5.93
C LYS A 552 15.03 9.51 -5.85
N ARG A 553 13.69 9.58 -5.98
CA ARG A 553 12.90 10.80 -5.76
C ARG A 553 12.93 11.24 -4.30
N LEU A 554 12.79 10.32 -3.34
CA LEU A 554 12.94 10.63 -1.91
C LEU A 554 14.33 11.23 -1.63
N TYR A 555 15.38 10.59 -2.12
CA TYR A 555 16.75 11.07 -1.92
C TYR A 555 17.01 12.42 -2.60
N ARG A 556 16.50 12.64 -3.82
CA ARG A 556 16.54 13.95 -4.51
C ARG A 556 15.85 15.04 -3.68
N ASN A 557 14.63 14.78 -3.23
CA ASN A 557 13.83 15.74 -2.46
C ASN A 557 14.51 16.07 -1.11
N TYR A 558 15.18 15.09 -0.50
CA TYR A 558 16.04 15.32 0.66
C TYR A 558 17.20 16.27 0.39
N LEU A 559 17.97 16.02 -0.68
CA LEU A 559 19.11 16.87 -1.03
C LEU A 559 18.66 18.31 -1.36
N ASP A 560 17.47 18.47 -1.94
CA ASP A 560 16.85 19.78 -2.18
C ASP A 560 16.55 20.53 -0.90
N ILE A 561 15.90 19.88 0.07
CA ILE A 561 15.65 20.46 1.40
C ILE A 561 16.97 20.90 2.05
N LYS A 562 18.06 20.19 1.77
CA LYS A 562 19.41 20.52 2.24
C LYS A 562 20.19 21.49 1.37
N ASN A 563 19.65 21.95 0.24
CA ASN A 563 20.32 22.80 -0.73
C ASN A 563 21.66 22.20 -1.22
N LEU A 564 21.66 20.90 -1.49
CA LEU A 564 22.83 20.13 -1.92
C LEU A 564 22.80 19.71 -3.40
N LEU A 565 21.75 20.08 -4.16
CA LEU A 565 21.62 19.80 -5.59
C LEU A 565 22.11 20.93 -6.50
#